data_AF-A0A382UH47-F1
#
_entry.id   AF-A0A382UH47-F1
#
_cell.length_a   1.000
_cell.length_b   1.000
_cell.length_c   1.000
_cell.angle_alpha   90.00
_cell.angle_beta   90.00
_cell.angle_gamma   90.00
#
_symmetry.space_group_name_H-M   'P 1'
#
loop_
_entity.id
_entity.type
_entity.pdbx_description
1 polymer ?
#
loop_
_entity_poly.entity_id
_entity_poly.type
_entity_poly.pdbx_seq_one_letter_code
_entity_poly.pdbx_strand_id
1 'polypeptide(L)'
;IYPLLPLQYQESSCFRINSPNSNNEFFVVEYRKKEGIYEVNTPGNYSGMLVYRINGNINGNADGPPAEVYVYRPGGTTTNPGNLNDAIFSAETGRTEINDSTDPSSFLYGDAPGGLNIQDIGYPGDIIEFVYWNIFVQTTISGISNDNDNDGMLNPGETALVHLSVNVESGPSNAENVVGVLSSELDWVHFSPSTIDIGSLPANGNMVEIETTISLDEIGELSTATFNLNLYAEFDDDGTAIEYNDEFNFELEVTLNQAGFPIESNEIRSSPLVIDLDNDGLNEIILGDYDGI
;
A
#
# COMPACT_ATOMS: atom_id res chain seq x y z
N ILE A 1 -7.62 22.32 8.95
CA ILE A 1 -6.48 22.48 9.88
C ILE A 1 -6.98 22.29 11.30
N TYR A 2 -6.32 21.44 12.07
CA TYR A 2 -6.69 21.05 13.43
C TYR A 2 -5.57 21.41 14.41
N PRO A 3 -5.84 22.27 15.42
CA PRO A 3 -4.86 22.63 16.43
C PRO A 3 -4.87 21.67 17.62
N LEU A 4 -3.70 21.22 18.06
CA LEU A 4 -3.49 20.44 19.28
C LEU A 4 -2.68 21.23 20.30
N LEU A 5 -3.23 21.37 21.50
CA LEU A 5 -2.47 21.84 22.67
C LEU A 5 -1.66 20.69 23.28
N PRO A 6 -0.51 20.98 23.90
CA PRO A 6 0.23 19.97 24.62
C PRO A 6 -0.64 19.31 25.71
N LEU A 7 -0.45 18.01 25.94
CA LEU A 7 -1.21 17.25 26.94
C LEU A 7 -1.15 17.85 28.35
N GLN A 8 -0.15 18.68 28.64
CA GLN A 8 -0.05 19.41 29.91
C GLN A 8 -1.23 20.38 30.14
N TYR A 9 -1.97 20.78 29.10
CA TYR A 9 -3.07 21.75 29.18
C TYR A 9 -4.47 21.12 29.31
N GLN A 10 -4.61 19.79 29.37
CA GLN A 10 -5.83 18.98 29.50
C GLN A 10 -6.96 19.20 28.47
N GLU A 11 -7.23 20.42 28.03
CA GLU A 11 -8.22 20.76 27.00
C GLU A 11 -7.59 20.76 25.60
N SER A 12 -8.35 20.32 24.59
CA SER A 12 -7.95 20.29 23.17
C SER A 12 -6.57 19.67 22.91
N SER A 13 -6.21 18.67 23.72
CA SER A 13 -4.91 18.01 23.68
C SER A 13 -4.92 16.67 22.94
N CYS A 14 -6.10 16.22 22.53
CA CYS A 14 -6.27 15.07 21.69
C CYS A 14 -7.46 15.21 20.74
N PHE A 15 -7.39 14.52 19.61
CA PHE A 15 -8.54 14.25 18.74
C PHE A 15 -8.72 12.75 18.59
N ARG A 16 -9.98 12.32 18.50
CA ARG A 16 -10.36 11.00 18.03
C ARG A 16 -10.74 11.08 16.56
N ILE A 17 -10.21 10.17 15.76
CA ILE A 17 -10.53 10.02 14.33
C ILE A 17 -11.04 8.59 14.15
N ASN A 18 -12.28 8.42 13.69
CA ASN A 18 -12.80 7.07 13.44
C ASN A 18 -12.21 6.52 12.15
N SER A 19 -11.83 5.24 12.17
CA SER A 19 -11.47 4.55 10.93
C SER A 19 -12.74 4.35 10.08
N PRO A 20 -12.70 4.61 8.76
CA PRO A 20 -13.77 4.20 7.85
C PRO A 20 -13.87 2.66 7.73
N ASN A 21 -12.78 1.95 8.01
CA ASN A 21 -12.66 0.50 7.80
C ASN A 21 -12.99 -0.31 9.06
N SER A 22 -13.34 0.33 10.18
CA SER A 22 -13.69 -0.37 11.41
C SER A 22 -14.67 0.39 12.30
N ASN A 23 -15.63 -0.35 12.86
CA ASN A 23 -16.56 0.17 13.87
C ASN A 23 -15.99 0.08 15.30
N ASN A 24 -14.90 -0.66 15.50
CA ASN A 24 -14.34 -0.94 16.83
C ASN A 24 -12.89 -0.47 17.00
N GLU A 25 -12.18 -0.23 15.89
CA GLU A 25 -10.86 0.37 15.89
C GLU A 25 -10.94 1.82 15.41
N PHE A 26 -10.21 2.70 16.08
CA PHE A 26 -10.17 4.13 15.76
C PHE A 26 -8.79 4.70 16.11
N PHE A 27 -8.51 5.90 15.62
CA PHE A 27 -7.29 6.60 15.91
C PHE A 27 -7.47 7.66 16.98
N VAL A 28 -6.40 7.89 17.73
CA VAL A 28 -6.28 9.04 18.62
C VAL A 28 -4.98 9.74 18.26
N VAL A 29 -5.02 11.07 18.18
CA VAL A 29 -3.82 11.89 18.10
C VAL A 29 -3.71 12.74 19.34
N GLU A 30 -2.50 12.93 19.85
CA GLU A 30 -2.24 13.83 20.98
C GLU A 30 -0.90 14.54 20.80
N TYR A 31 -0.72 15.70 21.44
CA TYR A 31 0.54 16.44 21.40
C TYR A 31 1.32 16.30 22.71
N ARG A 32 2.57 15.83 22.60
CA ARG A 32 3.53 15.71 23.71
C ARG A 32 4.67 16.71 23.55
N LYS A 33 4.82 17.61 24.51
CA LYS A 33 5.94 18.56 24.59
C LYS A 33 6.96 18.08 25.62
N LYS A 34 8.23 17.95 25.24
CA LYS A 34 9.36 17.45 26.07
C LYS A 34 9.78 18.47 27.14
N GLU A 35 8.90 18.72 28.09
CA GLU A 35 9.13 19.68 29.18
C GLU A 35 8.57 19.19 30.52
N GLY A 36 8.92 19.88 31.61
CA GLY A 36 8.51 19.49 32.96
C GLY A 36 9.21 18.22 33.47
N ILE A 37 8.61 17.57 34.47
CA ILE A 37 9.24 16.44 35.19
C ILE A 37 8.85 15.07 34.66
N TYR A 38 7.73 14.97 33.92
CA TYR A 38 7.21 13.69 33.42
C TYR A 38 7.53 13.53 31.93
N GLU A 39 7.19 14.52 31.11
CA GLU A 39 7.23 14.39 29.65
C GLU A 39 8.66 14.35 29.10
N VAL A 40 9.62 14.98 29.77
CA VAL A 40 11.06 14.87 29.46
C VAL A 40 11.60 13.44 29.48
N ASN A 41 10.92 12.51 30.19
CA ASN A 41 11.32 11.12 30.31
C ASN A 41 10.60 10.18 29.34
N THR A 42 9.68 10.69 28.51
CA THR A 42 9.05 9.87 27.46
C THR A 42 10.10 9.39 26.45
N PRO A 43 9.88 8.28 25.71
CA PRO A 43 10.81 7.82 24.67
C PRO A 43 11.09 8.89 23.60
N GLY A 44 12.28 8.83 22.97
CA GLY A 44 12.72 9.81 21.97
C GLY A 44 13.17 11.17 22.53
N ASN A 45 13.63 12.06 21.65
CA ASN A 45 14.20 13.36 22.02
C ASN A 45 13.36 14.57 21.58
N TYR A 46 12.34 14.35 20.75
CA TYR A 46 11.59 15.44 20.11
C TYR A 46 10.22 15.66 20.75
N SER A 47 9.73 16.89 20.64
CA SER A 47 8.32 17.22 20.90
C SER A 47 7.51 17.04 19.63
N GLY A 48 6.25 16.65 19.76
CA GLY A 48 5.35 16.55 18.62
C GLY A 48 4.18 15.62 18.86
N MET A 49 3.49 15.31 17.78
CA MET A 49 2.27 14.51 17.82
C MET A 49 2.59 13.02 17.92
N LEU A 50 1.84 12.31 18.75
CA LEU A 50 1.75 10.86 18.74
C LEU A 50 0.44 10.45 18.10
N VAL A 51 0.48 9.37 17.32
CA VAL A 51 -0.68 8.79 16.66
C VAL A 51 -0.87 7.38 17.20
N TYR A 52 -2.08 7.10 17.66
CA TYR A 52 -2.48 5.83 18.25
C TYR A 52 -3.54 5.17 17.41
N ARG A 53 -3.53 3.85 17.42
CA ARG A 53 -4.68 3.01 17.08
C ARG A 53 -5.20 2.39 18.38
N ILE A 54 -6.51 2.54 18.60
CA ILE A 54 -7.23 1.99 19.74
C ILE A 54 -8.16 0.88 19.25
N ASN A 55 -8.08 -0.30 19.86
CA ASN A 55 -8.99 -1.42 19.62
C ASN A 55 -9.95 -1.60 20.79
N GLY A 56 -11.18 -1.13 20.62
CA GLY A 56 -12.21 -1.13 21.65
C GLY A 56 -12.72 -2.51 22.07
N ASN A 57 -12.30 -3.59 21.40
CA ASN A 57 -12.64 -4.96 21.80
C ASN A 57 -11.66 -5.56 22.83
N ILE A 58 -10.53 -4.90 23.07
CA ILE A 58 -9.46 -5.39 23.94
C ILE A 58 -9.37 -4.51 25.18
N ASN A 59 -9.00 -5.10 26.33
CA ASN A 59 -8.80 -4.38 27.58
C ASN A 59 -7.33 -4.48 28.00
N GLY A 60 -6.56 -3.44 27.72
CA GLY A 60 -5.15 -3.32 28.01
C GLY A 60 -4.24 -4.09 27.04
N ASN A 61 -2.94 -3.99 27.30
CA ASN A 61 -1.89 -4.66 26.52
C ASN A 61 -1.15 -5.74 27.34
N ALA A 62 -1.68 -6.12 28.52
CA ALA A 62 -0.96 -6.96 29.47
C ALA A 62 -0.79 -8.42 28.98
N ASP A 63 -1.75 -8.92 28.21
CA ASP A 63 -1.78 -10.31 27.73
C ASP A 63 -1.03 -10.52 26.40
N GLY A 64 -0.34 -9.48 25.91
CA GLY A 64 0.30 -9.47 24.59
C GLY A 64 -0.68 -9.11 23.46
N PRO A 65 -0.28 -9.27 22.18
CA PRO A 65 -1.15 -9.00 21.04
C PRO A 65 -2.44 -9.85 21.05
N PRO A 66 -3.59 -9.32 20.58
CA PRO A 66 -3.82 -7.95 20.10
C PRO A 66 -3.67 -6.90 21.20
N ALA A 67 -3.07 -5.74 20.88
CA ALA A 67 -3.00 -4.61 21.79
C ALA A 67 -4.28 -3.76 21.72
N GLU A 68 -4.83 -3.35 22.86
CA GLU A 68 -5.83 -2.26 22.93
C GLU A 68 -5.23 -0.97 22.38
N VAL A 69 -4.03 -0.60 22.82
CA VAL A 69 -3.39 0.66 22.43
C VAL A 69 -2.11 0.38 21.66
N TYR A 70 -2.03 0.84 20.42
CA TYR A 70 -0.84 0.77 19.60
C TYR A 70 -0.38 2.18 19.20
N VAL A 71 0.90 2.50 19.35
CA VAL A 71 1.49 3.78 18.90
C VAL A 71 2.16 3.59 17.56
N TYR A 72 1.79 4.36 16.54
CA TYR A 72 2.47 4.31 15.24
C TYR A 72 3.89 4.85 15.35
N ARG A 73 4.84 4.07 14.85
CA ARG A 73 6.28 4.36 14.90
C ARG A 73 7.02 3.65 13.76
N PRO A 74 8.14 4.20 13.26
CA PRO A 74 8.86 3.64 12.11
C PRO A 74 9.24 2.16 12.27
N GLY A 75 9.05 1.39 11.20
CA GLY A 75 9.31 -0.06 11.16
C GLY A 75 8.39 -0.90 12.07
N GLY A 76 7.36 -0.29 12.66
CA GLY A 76 6.37 -0.98 13.47
C GLY A 76 5.30 -1.64 12.61
N THR A 77 4.96 -2.90 12.93
CA THR A 77 3.85 -3.63 12.31
C THR A 77 3.00 -4.29 13.39
N THR A 78 2.02 -5.13 13.02
CA THR A 78 1.28 -5.98 13.98
C THR A 78 2.16 -7.01 14.69
N THR A 79 3.34 -7.34 14.12
CA THR A 79 4.26 -8.36 14.63
C THR A 79 5.66 -7.82 14.96
N ASN A 80 6.04 -6.66 14.42
CA ASN A 80 7.31 -6.01 14.69
C ASN A 80 7.13 -4.82 15.66
N PRO A 81 7.88 -4.75 16.77
CA PRO A 81 7.78 -3.64 17.71
C PRO A 81 8.17 -2.27 17.13
N GLY A 82 8.98 -2.20 16.06
CA GLY A 82 9.47 -0.93 15.49
C GLY A 82 10.36 -0.11 16.44
N ASN A 83 10.69 1.13 16.07
CA ASN A 83 11.49 2.03 16.91
C ASN A 83 10.62 3.06 17.67
N LEU A 84 10.36 2.79 18.94
CA LEU A 84 9.56 3.68 19.79
C LEU A 84 10.17 5.07 20.00
N ASN A 85 11.49 5.23 19.88
CA ASN A 85 12.14 6.54 20.04
C ASN A 85 11.83 7.51 18.89
N ASP A 86 11.40 6.98 17.74
CA ASP A 86 11.10 7.76 16.53
C ASP A 86 9.59 7.91 16.30
N ALA A 87 8.75 7.64 17.31
CA ALA A 87 7.30 7.67 17.21
C ALA A 87 6.71 9.08 16.99
N ILE A 88 7.48 10.14 17.26
CA ILE A 88 7.02 11.53 17.18
C ILE A 88 6.86 11.98 15.73
N PHE A 89 5.68 12.51 15.42
CA PHE A 89 5.39 13.22 14.17
C PHE A 89 5.46 14.73 14.37
N SER A 90 6.28 15.41 13.57
CA SER A 90 6.34 16.86 13.46
C SER A 90 7.20 17.28 12.27
N ALA A 91 7.11 18.55 11.88
CA ALA A 91 8.04 19.14 10.91
C ALA A 91 9.51 19.11 11.39
N GLU A 92 9.76 19.06 12.70
CA GLU A 92 11.12 18.95 13.26
C GLU A 92 11.74 17.56 13.05
N THR A 93 10.92 16.50 13.10
CA THR A 93 11.37 15.12 12.84
C THR A 93 11.33 14.74 11.36
N GLY A 94 10.76 15.61 10.50
CA GLY A 94 10.50 15.31 9.10
C GLY A 94 9.35 14.33 8.87
N ARG A 95 8.65 13.92 9.94
CA ARG A 95 7.50 13.01 9.87
C ARG A 95 6.23 13.84 9.87
N THR A 96 5.87 14.34 8.70
CA THR A 96 4.80 15.34 8.53
C THR A 96 3.47 14.76 8.05
N GLU A 97 3.39 13.45 7.86
CA GLU A 97 2.20 12.76 7.38
C GLU A 97 2.09 11.33 7.93
N ILE A 98 0.87 10.78 7.93
CA ILE A 98 0.59 9.36 8.11
C ILE A 98 -0.67 8.98 7.33
N ASN A 99 -0.57 7.93 6.54
CA ASN A 99 -1.67 7.30 5.82
C ASN A 99 -1.43 5.79 5.61
N ASP A 100 -2.24 5.13 4.77
CA ASP A 100 -2.11 3.69 4.52
C ASP A 100 -0.88 3.32 3.67
N SER A 101 -0.24 4.29 3.01
CA SER A 101 0.94 4.15 2.14
C SER A 101 2.26 4.62 2.78
N THR A 102 2.24 5.25 3.96
CA THR A 102 3.45 5.73 4.66
C THR A 102 4.18 4.64 5.46
N ASP A 103 5.39 4.92 5.98
CA ASP A 103 6.03 4.12 7.06
C ASP A 103 6.07 4.92 8.39
N PRO A 104 5.32 4.50 9.43
CA PRO A 104 4.41 3.35 9.44
C PRO A 104 3.15 3.63 8.62
N SER A 105 2.50 2.57 8.12
CA SER A 105 1.16 2.68 7.54
C SER A 105 0.12 2.78 8.65
N SER A 106 -1.07 3.31 8.36
CA SER A 106 -2.16 3.42 9.34
C SER A 106 -2.95 2.13 9.60
N PHE A 107 -2.28 0.96 9.53
CA PHE A 107 -2.90 -0.36 9.63
C PHE A 107 -3.76 -0.62 10.89
N LEU A 108 -4.86 -1.34 10.72
CA LEU A 108 -5.71 -1.89 11.77
C LEU A 108 -5.20 -3.24 12.28
N TYR A 109 -5.90 -3.86 13.24
CA TYR A 109 -5.47 -5.17 13.73
C TYR A 109 -5.67 -6.22 12.63
N GLY A 110 -4.64 -7.02 12.37
CA GLY A 110 -4.63 -7.96 11.25
C GLY A 110 -4.24 -7.32 9.92
N ASP A 111 -3.50 -6.20 9.95
CA ASP A 111 -2.82 -5.58 8.81
C ASP A 111 -3.74 -4.98 7.73
N ALA A 112 -5.05 -4.89 7.98
CA ALA A 112 -5.97 -4.19 7.08
C ALA A 112 -5.67 -2.67 7.06
N PRO A 113 -5.87 -1.98 5.92
CA PRO A 113 -5.76 -0.52 5.85
C PRO A 113 -6.69 0.15 6.86
N GLY A 114 -6.22 1.23 7.48
CA GLY A 114 -6.99 1.92 8.50
C GLY A 114 -7.71 3.16 8.06
N GLY A 115 -7.38 3.70 6.89
CA GLY A 115 -7.99 4.93 6.38
C GLY A 115 -7.76 6.08 7.35
N LEU A 116 -6.51 6.30 7.77
CA LEU A 116 -6.10 7.58 8.34
C LEU A 116 -5.46 8.39 7.22
N ASN A 117 -5.69 9.69 7.17
CA ASN A 117 -4.99 10.56 6.23
C ASN A 117 -4.72 11.90 6.92
N ILE A 118 -3.55 11.98 7.56
CA ILE A 118 -3.06 13.19 8.20
C ILE A 118 -1.88 13.72 7.41
N GLN A 119 -1.90 15.02 7.13
CA GLN A 119 -0.94 15.74 6.32
C GLN A 119 -0.48 17.02 7.03
N ASP A 120 0.59 17.64 6.52
CA ASP A 120 1.08 18.96 6.93
C ASP A 120 1.23 19.14 8.45
N ILE A 121 1.79 18.14 9.14
CA ILE A 121 2.04 18.24 10.58
C ILE A 121 3.14 19.28 10.82
N GLY A 122 2.79 20.36 11.52
CA GLY A 122 3.65 21.52 11.74
C GLY A 122 4.81 21.32 12.71
N TYR A 123 5.54 22.40 12.97
CA TYR A 123 6.60 22.42 13.99
C TYR A 123 6.00 22.35 15.41
N PRO A 124 6.68 21.67 16.35
CA PRO A 124 6.24 21.68 17.73
C PRO A 124 6.42 23.06 18.36
N GLY A 125 5.39 23.54 19.07
CA GLY A 125 5.39 24.82 19.75
C GLY A 125 4.46 24.83 20.95
N ASP A 126 3.80 25.96 21.21
CA ASP A 126 2.70 26.01 22.19
C ASP A 126 1.43 25.35 21.66
N ILE A 127 1.29 25.26 20.33
CA ILE A 127 0.29 24.49 19.59
C ILE A 127 1.05 23.77 18.48
N ILE A 128 0.64 22.55 18.15
CA ILE A 128 1.00 21.90 16.88
C ILE A 128 -0.27 21.79 16.04
N GLU A 129 -0.16 21.99 14.74
CA GLU A 129 -1.28 21.93 13.80
C GLU A 129 -1.05 20.80 12.79
N PHE A 130 -2.14 20.21 12.31
CA PHE A 130 -2.13 19.23 11.23
C PHE A 130 -3.36 19.41 10.33
N VAL A 131 -3.30 18.84 9.14
CA VAL A 131 -4.44 18.70 8.23
C VAL A 131 -4.93 17.27 8.30
N TYR A 132 -6.24 17.08 8.37
CA TYR A 132 -6.87 15.76 8.23
C TYR A 132 -7.77 15.80 7.01
N TRP A 133 -7.58 14.83 6.11
CA TRP A 133 -8.43 14.62 4.96
C TRP A 133 -9.29 13.40 5.20
N ASN A 134 -10.60 13.56 5.05
CA ASN A 134 -11.51 12.42 4.99
C ASN A 134 -11.61 11.89 3.56
N ILE A 135 -10.44 11.67 2.93
CA ILE A 135 -10.29 11.19 1.56
C ILE A 135 -9.58 9.84 1.63
N PHE A 136 -10.29 8.79 1.22
CA PHE A 136 -9.79 7.42 1.18
C PHE A 136 -10.08 6.84 -0.18
N VAL A 137 -9.02 6.55 -0.92
CA VAL A 137 -9.06 5.87 -2.20
C VAL A 137 -8.54 4.46 -1.99
N GLN A 138 -9.25 3.48 -2.52
CA GLN A 138 -8.79 2.10 -2.52
C GLN A 138 -8.50 1.65 -3.95
N THR A 139 -7.52 0.76 -4.06
CA THR A 139 -7.25 0.06 -5.30
C THR A 139 -6.83 -1.37 -5.05
N THR A 140 -7.12 -2.24 -6.01
CA THR A 140 -6.74 -3.65 -6.02
C THR A 140 -6.56 -4.12 -7.45
N ILE A 141 -5.73 -5.13 -7.66
CA ILE A 141 -5.79 -5.92 -8.89
C ILE A 141 -7.07 -6.77 -8.83
N SER A 142 -7.97 -6.61 -9.80
CA SER A 142 -9.20 -7.41 -9.92
C SER A 142 -9.00 -8.66 -10.78
N GLY A 143 -7.97 -8.67 -11.64
CA GLY A 143 -7.61 -9.86 -12.42
C GLY A 143 -6.51 -9.64 -13.44
N ILE A 144 -6.12 -10.72 -14.09
CA ILE A 144 -5.22 -10.76 -15.25
C ILE A 144 -5.91 -11.58 -16.33
N SER A 145 -5.79 -11.17 -17.59
CA SER A 145 -6.38 -11.86 -18.74
C SER A 145 -5.56 -11.62 -20.00
N ASN A 146 -5.85 -12.35 -21.09
CA ASN A 146 -5.10 -12.25 -22.35
C ASN A 146 -3.59 -12.45 -22.16
N ASP A 147 -3.23 -13.31 -21.22
CA ASP A 147 -1.92 -13.94 -21.14
C ASP A 147 -1.68 -14.78 -22.39
N ASN A 148 -0.45 -14.72 -22.89
CA ASN A 148 -0.14 -15.21 -24.25
C ASN A 148 -0.40 -16.71 -24.42
N ASP A 149 -0.22 -17.50 -23.36
CA ASP A 149 -0.43 -18.95 -23.33
C ASP A 149 -1.72 -19.39 -22.60
N ASN A 150 -2.48 -18.45 -22.02
CA ASN A 150 -3.78 -18.66 -21.36
C ASN A 150 -3.76 -19.66 -20.20
N ASP A 151 -2.66 -19.73 -19.45
CA ASP A 151 -2.53 -20.59 -18.28
C ASP A 151 -2.75 -19.88 -16.93
N GLY A 152 -2.89 -18.56 -16.95
CA GLY A 152 -3.11 -17.70 -15.79
C GLY A 152 -1.85 -17.34 -15.02
N MET A 153 -0.67 -17.73 -15.51
CA MET A 153 0.64 -17.45 -14.90
C MET A 153 1.43 -16.50 -15.81
N LEU A 154 2.02 -15.45 -15.23
CA LEU A 154 2.88 -14.55 -16.00
C LEU A 154 4.30 -15.11 -16.08
N ASN A 155 4.82 -15.25 -17.30
CA ASN A 155 6.19 -15.67 -17.55
C ASN A 155 7.05 -14.52 -18.12
N PRO A 156 8.39 -14.58 -18.00
CA PRO A 156 9.28 -13.70 -18.74
C PRO A 156 9.01 -13.77 -20.25
N GLY A 157 9.05 -12.63 -20.93
CA GLY A 157 8.80 -12.53 -22.38
C GLY A 157 7.32 -12.38 -22.76
N GLU A 158 6.39 -12.41 -21.80
CA GLU A 158 4.96 -12.37 -22.08
C GLU A 158 4.30 -11.00 -21.92
N THR A 159 3.10 -10.91 -22.48
CA THR A 159 2.19 -9.78 -22.30
C THR A 159 0.88 -10.26 -21.70
N ALA A 160 0.25 -9.42 -20.90
CA ALA A 160 -1.10 -9.68 -20.40
C ALA A 160 -1.86 -8.36 -20.18
N LEU A 161 -3.18 -8.46 -20.10
CA LEU A 161 -4.06 -7.37 -19.68
C LEU A 161 -4.27 -7.44 -18.18
N VAL A 162 -3.85 -6.40 -17.45
CA VAL A 162 -4.04 -6.25 -16.01
C VAL A 162 -5.29 -5.43 -15.75
N HIS A 163 -6.21 -5.98 -14.97
CA HIS A 163 -7.40 -5.29 -14.50
C HIS A 163 -7.16 -4.77 -13.09
N LEU A 164 -7.27 -3.46 -12.92
CA LEU A 164 -7.20 -2.76 -11.64
C LEU A 164 -8.57 -2.19 -11.32
N SER A 165 -8.98 -2.28 -10.07
CA SER A 165 -10.18 -1.63 -9.57
C SER A 165 -9.79 -0.46 -8.69
N VAL A 166 -10.49 0.67 -8.82
CA VAL A 166 -10.28 1.89 -8.03
C VAL A 166 -11.63 2.44 -7.56
N ASN A 167 -11.72 2.90 -6.31
CA ASN A 167 -12.83 3.72 -5.85
C ASN A 167 -12.44 4.73 -4.78
N VAL A 168 -13.30 5.73 -4.60
CA VAL A 168 -13.28 6.65 -3.47
C VAL A 168 -14.23 6.10 -2.41
N GLU A 169 -13.67 5.47 -1.38
CA GLU A 169 -14.43 4.99 -0.22
C GLU A 169 -15.04 6.15 0.57
N SER A 170 -14.29 7.25 0.71
CA SER A 170 -14.84 8.50 1.25
C SER A 170 -14.09 9.72 0.73
N GLY A 171 -14.78 10.85 0.67
CA GLY A 171 -14.26 12.13 0.22
C GLY A 171 -15.26 13.25 0.54
N PRO A 172 -14.83 14.52 0.58
CA PRO A 172 -15.74 15.67 0.74
C PRO A 172 -16.62 15.88 -0.50
N SER A 173 -16.15 15.44 -1.67
CA SER A 173 -16.85 15.41 -2.95
C SER A 173 -16.47 14.16 -3.75
N ASN A 174 -17.04 14.01 -4.94
CA ASN A 174 -16.46 13.13 -5.97
C ASN A 174 -15.02 13.56 -6.27
N ALA A 175 -14.20 12.59 -6.65
CA ALA A 175 -12.91 12.86 -7.25
C ALA A 175 -13.12 13.21 -8.73
N GLU A 176 -12.60 14.35 -9.16
CA GLU A 176 -12.61 14.80 -10.55
C GLU A 176 -11.19 14.80 -11.11
N ASN A 177 -11.08 14.82 -12.44
CA ASN A 177 -9.79 14.82 -13.16
C ASN A 177 -8.87 13.66 -12.72
N VAL A 178 -9.46 12.49 -12.47
CA VAL A 178 -8.75 11.34 -11.92
C VAL A 178 -7.85 10.73 -12.98
N VAL A 179 -6.55 10.67 -12.71
CA VAL A 179 -5.54 10.09 -13.61
C VAL A 179 -4.67 9.10 -12.83
N GLY A 180 -4.53 7.89 -13.38
CA GLY A 180 -3.61 6.88 -12.87
C GLY A 180 -2.35 6.79 -13.73
N VAL A 181 -1.19 6.73 -13.09
CA VAL A 181 0.11 6.53 -13.74
C VAL A 181 0.77 5.28 -13.18
N LEU A 182 0.96 4.28 -14.05
CA LEU A 182 1.65 3.04 -13.74
C LEU A 182 3.13 3.15 -14.08
N SER A 183 3.99 2.73 -13.16
CA SER A 183 5.44 2.73 -13.32
C SER A 183 6.09 1.61 -12.55
N SER A 184 7.23 1.13 -13.04
CA SER A 184 8.10 0.18 -12.32
C SER A 184 9.53 0.69 -12.35
N GLU A 185 10.28 0.43 -11.27
CA GLU A 185 11.74 0.60 -11.23
C GLU A 185 12.48 -0.58 -11.89
N LEU A 186 11.75 -1.63 -12.27
CA LEU A 186 12.28 -2.79 -12.98
C LEU A 186 12.26 -2.52 -14.48
N ASP A 187 13.44 -2.42 -15.08
CA ASP A 187 13.61 -2.15 -16.52
C ASP A 187 12.93 -3.18 -17.45
N TRP A 188 12.55 -4.35 -16.91
CA TRP A 188 11.89 -5.44 -17.64
C TRP A 188 10.36 -5.43 -17.51
N VAL A 189 9.77 -4.47 -16.79
CA VAL A 189 8.31 -4.34 -16.62
C VAL A 189 7.81 -3.08 -17.31
N HIS A 190 6.98 -3.25 -18.34
CA HIS A 190 6.46 -2.13 -19.15
C HIS A 190 4.94 -2.10 -19.16
N PHE A 191 4.36 -0.90 -19.27
CA PHE A 191 2.91 -0.70 -19.34
C PHE A 191 2.50 0.04 -20.62
N SER A 192 1.38 -0.39 -21.22
CA SER A 192 0.79 0.25 -22.40
C SER A 192 -0.75 0.23 -22.34
N PRO A 193 -1.40 1.38 -22.08
CA PRO A 193 -0.82 2.68 -21.73
C PRO A 193 -0.32 2.69 -20.27
N SER A 194 0.74 3.45 -19.98
CA SER A 194 1.20 3.70 -18.61
C SER A 194 0.43 4.83 -17.91
N THR A 195 -0.36 5.62 -18.63
CA THR A 195 -1.20 6.69 -18.08
C THR A 195 -2.65 6.45 -18.51
N ILE A 196 -3.55 6.40 -17.53
CA ILE A 196 -4.97 6.10 -17.71
C ILE A 196 -5.77 7.30 -17.20
N ASP A 197 -6.58 7.88 -18.08
CA ASP A 197 -7.58 8.89 -17.70
C ASP A 197 -8.85 8.17 -17.22
N ILE A 198 -9.12 8.30 -15.93
CA ILE A 198 -10.25 7.67 -15.23
C ILE A 198 -11.47 8.61 -15.25
N GLY A 199 -11.25 9.93 -15.37
CA GLY A 199 -12.29 10.94 -15.38
C GLY A 199 -12.78 11.30 -13.98
N SER A 200 -13.91 10.74 -13.56
CA SER A 200 -14.56 11.06 -12.28
C SER A 200 -14.90 9.79 -11.51
N LEU A 201 -14.59 9.78 -10.21
CA LEU A 201 -14.96 8.72 -9.28
C LEU A 201 -15.94 9.26 -8.23
N PRO A 202 -17.15 8.68 -8.11
CA PRO A 202 -18.11 9.10 -7.09
C PRO A 202 -17.58 8.90 -5.67
N ALA A 203 -17.85 9.85 -4.77
CA ALA A 203 -17.58 9.68 -3.34
C ALA A 203 -18.46 8.56 -2.75
N ASN A 204 -17.87 7.66 -1.95
CA ASN A 204 -18.54 6.45 -1.47
C ASN A 204 -19.06 5.61 -2.65
N GLY A 205 -18.30 5.61 -3.75
CA GLY A 205 -18.63 4.96 -5.01
C GLY A 205 -18.25 3.48 -5.02
N ASN A 206 -18.87 2.74 -5.92
CA ASN A 206 -18.42 1.38 -6.23
C ASN A 206 -17.07 1.42 -6.98
N MET A 207 -16.37 0.29 -6.96
CA MET A 207 -15.17 0.08 -7.78
C MET A 207 -15.43 0.32 -9.27
N VAL A 208 -14.55 1.12 -9.86
CA VAL A 208 -14.42 1.34 -11.29
C VAL A 208 -13.21 0.56 -11.77
N GLU A 209 -13.41 -0.28 -12.78
CA GLU A 209 -12.34 -1.07 -13.38
C GLU A 209 -11.60 -0.26 -14.45
N ILE A 210 -10.28 -0.35 -14.42
CA ILE A 210 -9.36 0.18 -15.43
C ILE A 210 -8.41 -0.93 -15.88
N GLU A 211 -7.92 -0.79 -17.11
CA GLU A 211 -7.09 -1.81 -17.73
C GLU A 211 -5.81 -1.21 -18.34
N THR A 212 -4.74 -2.00 -18.31
CA THR A 212 -3.54 -1.73 -19.11
C THR A 212 -2.89 -3.04 -19.56
N THR A 213 -2.12 -2.99 -20.63
CA THR A 213 -1.26 -4.11 -21.00
C THR A 213 0.03 -4.03 -20.22
N ILE A 214 0.37 -5.08 -19.47
CA ILE A 214 1.72 -5.31 -18.94
C ILE A 214 2.52 -6.11 -19.97
N SER A 215 3.79 -5.75 -20.16
CA SER A 215 4.76 -6.51 -20.96
C SER A 215 5.98 -6.80 -20.09
N LEU A 216 6.36 -8.06 -20.02
CA LEU A 216 7.48 -8.54 -19.24
C LEU A 216 8.60 -8.95 -20.20
N ASP A 217 9.76 -8.30 -20.12
CA ASP A 217 10.91 -8.70 -20.93
C ASP A 217 11.48 -10.05 -20.45
N GLU A 218 12.26 -10.68 -21.32
CA GLU A 218 13.06 -11.85 -20.96
C GLU A 218 14.11 -11.48 -19.90
N ILE A 219 14.10 -12.20 -18.77
CA ILE A 219 15.02 -11.98 -17.65
C ILE A 219 15.88 -13.22 -17.38
N GLY A 220 17.14 -13.01 -17.00
CA GLY A 220 18.06 -14.11 -16.72
C GLY A 220 17.89 -14.74 -15.33
N GLU A 221 17.28 -14.02 -14.39
CA GLU A 221 16.98 -14.48 -13.04
C GLU A 221 15.54 -14.08 -12.72
N LEU A 222 14.72 -15.05 -12.25
CA LEU A 222 13.33 -14.80 -11.91
C LEU A 222 13.21 -13.86 -10.71
N SER A 223 12.32 -12.89 -10.83
CA SER A 223 11.95 -11.98 -9.75
C SER A 223 10.49 -11.57 -9.90
N THR A 224 9.83 -11.27 -8.79
CA THR A 224 8.48 -10.67 -8.76
C THR A 224 8.48 -9.34 -9.52
N ALA A 225 7.47 -9.13 -10.37
CA ALA A 225 7.22 -7.84 -10.98
C ALA A 225 6.61 -6.91 -9.93
N THR A 226 7.37 -5.90 -9.50
CA THR A 226 6.88 -4.85 -8.59
C THR A 226 6.62 -3.57 -9.36
N PHE A 227 5.51 -2.91 -9.11
CA PHE A 227 5.14 -1.65 -9.77
C PHE A 227 4.17 -0.84 -8.93
N ASN A 228 4.06 0.44 -9.26
CA ASN A 228 3.26 1.40 -8.51
C ASN A 228 2.19 2.01 -9.41
N LEU A 229 1.02 2.25 -8.85
CA LEU A 229 -0.01 3.13 -9.40
C LEU A 229 0.00 4.45 -8.62
N ASN A 230 0.45 5.51 -9.26
CA ASN A 230 0.32 6.88 -8.74
C ASN A 230 -1.03 7.45 -9.20
N LEU A 231 -1.93 7.73 -8.26
CA LEU A 231 -3.25 8.30 -8.54
C LEU A 231 -3.27 9.78 -8.21
N TYR A 232 -3.69 10.58 -9.19
CA TYR A 232 -3.92 12.02 -9.06
C TYR A 232 -5.41 12.30 -9.18
N ALA A 233 -5.94 13.16 -8.33
CA ALA A 233 -7.34 13.60 -8.38
C ALA A 233 -7.53 14.98 -7.77
N GLU A 234 -8.66 15.61 -8.08
CA GLU A 234 -9.11 16.85 -7.45
C GLU A 234 -10.42 16.61 -6.71
N PHE A 235 -10.47 17.05 -5.44
CA PHE A 235 -11.69 17.08 -4.62
C PHE A 235 -12.09 18.53 -4.33
N ASP A 236 -13.36 18.76 -4.04
CA ASP A 236 -13.92 20.03 -3.56
C ASP A 236 -14.40 19.86 -2.11
N ASP A 237 -13.91 20.72 -1.22
CA ASP A 237 -14.36 20.82 0.16
C ASP A 237 -14.92 22.23 0.40
N ASP A 238 -16.24 22.36 0.30
CA ASP A 238 -16.98 23.62 0.43
C ASP A 238 -16.41 24.77 -0.45
N GLY A 239 -16.07 24.47 -1.71
CA GLY A 239 -15.50 25.43 -2.67
C GLY A 239 -13.97 25.59 -2.59
N THR A 240 -13.30 24.81 -1.74
CA THR A 240 -11.84 24.71 -1.70
C THR A 240 -11.39 23.48 -2.47
N ALA A 241 -10.58 23.66 -3.52
CA ALA A 241 -9.99 22.55 -4.24
C ALA A 241 -8.88 21.88 -3.41
N ILE A 242 -8.91 20.55 -3.34
CA ILE A 242 -7.92 19.70 -2.71
C ILE A 242 -7.28 18.84 -3.81
N GLU A 243 -5.98 19.03 -4.02
CA GLU A 243 -5.17 18.17 -4.89
C GLU A 243 -4.80 16.90 -4.11
N TYR A 244 -5.24 15.75 -4.59
CA TYR A 244 -4.92 14.44 -4.04
C TYR A 244 -3.87 13.75 -4.91
N ASN A 245 -2.84 13.21 -4.27
CA ASN A 245 -1.86 12.33 -4.87
C ASN A 245 -1.51 11.22 -3.87
N ASP A 246 -1.52 9.97 -4.33
CA ASP A 246 -1.17 8.81 -3.51
C ASP A 246 -0.58 7.71 -4.38
N GLU A 247 0.28 6.89 -3.78
CA GLU A 247 1.02 5.82 -4.45
C GLU A 247 0.60 4.46 -3.90
N PHE A 248 0.17 3.57 -4.80
CA PHE A 248 -0.24 2.22 -4.46
C PHE A 248 0.73 1.21 -5.06
N ASN A 249 1.36 0.41 -4.20
CA ASN A 249 2.35 -0.58 -4.59
C ASN A 249 1.68 -1.93 -4.88
N PHE A 250 2.12 -2.59 -5.95
CA PHE A 250 1.64 -3.89 -6.40
C PHE A 250 2.78 -4.85 -6.67
N GLU A 251 2.50 -6.13 -6.48
CA GLU A 251 3.41 -7.22 -6.76
C GLU A 251 2.67 -8.29 -7.59
N LEU A 252 3.31 -8.75 -8.67
CA LEU A 252 2.86 -9.87 -9.48
C LEU A 252 3.96 -10.92 -9.57
N GLU A 253 3.62 -12.15 -9.20
CA GLU A 253 4.55 -13.26 -9.31
C GLU A 253 4.82 -13.56 -10.79
N VAL A 254 6.10 -13.65 -11.15
CA VAL A 254 6.55 -14.04 -12.49
C VAL A 254 7.29 -15.36 -12.35
N THR A 255 6.82 -16.38 -13.07
CA THR A 255 7.29 -17.75 -12.90
C THR A 255 7.70 -18.37 -14.23
N LEU A 256 8.21 -19.60 -14.19
CA LEU A 256 8.34 -20.47 -15.36
C LEU A 256 7.38 -21.66 -15.28
N ASN A 257 6.46 -21.64 -14.31
CA ASN A 257 5.52 -22.72 -14.10
C ASN A 257 4.38 -22.53 -15.08
N GLN A 258 4.50 -23.17 -16.22
CA GLN A 258 3.46 -23.13 -17.24
C GLN A 258 2.42 -24.22 -17.01
N ALA A 259 1.23 -24.09 -17.62
CA ALA A 259 0.27 -25.18 -17.69
C ALA A 259 0.93 -26.48 -18.19
N GLY A 260 1.08 -27.46 -17.30
CA GLY A 260 1.72 -28.74 -17.60
C GLY A 260 3.20 -28.82 -17.23
N PHE A 261 3.82 -27.75 -16.71
CA PHE A 261 5.17 -27.73 -16.16
C PHE A 261 5.22 -27.26 -14.69
N PRO A 262 6.16 -27.77 -13.87
CA PRO A 262 7.12 -28.82 -14.21
C PRO A 262 6.45 -30.18 -14.44
N ILE A 263 6.98 -30.95 -15.40
CA ILE A 263 6.57 -32.33 -15.63
C ILE A 263 7.29 -33.24 -14.64
N GLU A 264 6.55 -34.03 -13.86
CA GLU A 264 7.15 -35.12 -13.08
C GLU A 264 7.66 -36.21 -14.03
N SER A 265 8.96 -36.49 -13.97
CA SER A 265 9.60 -37.58 -14.71
C SER A 265 10.50 -38.40 -13.78
N ASN A 266 10.84 -39.62 -14.22
CA ASN A 266 11.87 -40.40 -13.54
C ASN A 266 13.27 -39.76 -13.75
N GLU A 267 14.33 -40.46 -13.33
CA GLU A 267 15.70 -39.98 -13.52
C GLU A 267 15.98 -39.65 -14.99
N ILE A 268 16.25 -38.38 -15.30
CA ILE A 268 16.61 -37.91 -16.64
C ILE A 268 17.94 -38.55 -17.04
N ARG A 269 17.95 -39.31 -18.14
CA ARG A 269 19.12 -40.09 -18.62
C ARG A 269 19.76 -39.54 -19.88
N SER A 270 19.22 -38.48 -20.46
CA SER A 270 19.67 -37.92 -21.73
C SER A 270 19.79 -36.40 -21.67
N SER A 271 20.58 -35.84 -22.59
CA SER A 271 20.60 -34.39 -22.80
C SER A 271 19.29 -33.96 -23.46
N PRO A 272 18.67 -32.84 -23.02
CA PRO A 272 17.47 -32.33 -23.66
C PRO A 272 17.79 -31.88 -25.09
N LEU A 273 16.85 -32.10 -26.00
CA LEU A 273 16.82 -31.55 -27.35
C LEU A 273 15.75 -30.46 -27.38
N VAL A 274 16.12 -29.27 -27.84
CA VAL A 274 15.18 -28.17 -28.11
C VAL A 274 15.11 -27.97 -29.61
N ILE A 275 13.97 -28.26 -30.20
CA ILE A 275 13.74 -28.19 -31.65
C ILE A 275 12.27 -27.95 -31.94
N ASP A 276 11.98 -27.09 -32.91
CA ASP A 276 10.68 -27.01 -33.57
C ASP A 276 10.52 -28.23 -34.50
N LEU A 277 9.90 -29.29 -33.97
CA LEU A 277 9.81 -30.60 -34.62
C LEU A 277 8.77 -30.60 -35.75
N ASP A 278 7.69 -29.82 -35.61
CA ASP A 278 6.57 -29.80 -36.55
C ASP A 278 6.48 -28.54 -37.43
N ASN A 279 7.39 -27.58 -37.23
CA ASN A 279 7.52 -26.30 -37.94
C ASN A 279 6.35 -25.34 -37.72
N ASP A 280 5.77 -25.33 -36.51
CA ASP A 280 4.74 -24.35 -36.13
C ASP A 280 5.32 -23.03 -35.60
N GLY A 281 6.64 -22.98 -35.37
CA GLY A 281 7.36 -21.83 -34.85
C GLY A 281 7.58 -21.85 -33.33
N LEU A 282 7.07 -22.86 -32.63
CA LEU A 282 7.35 -23.14 -31.22
C LEU A 282 8.37 -24.29 -31.13
N ASN A 283 9.26 -24.25 -30.14
CA ASN A 283 10.21 -25.35 -29.94
C ASN A 283 9.68 -26.34 -28.91
N GLU A 284 9.73 -27.63 -29.22
CA GLU A 284 9.54 -28.69 -28.23
C GLU A 284 10.82 -28.94 -27.43
N ILE A 285 10.63 -29.34 -26.17
CA ILE A 285 11.69 -29.91 -25.33
C ILE A 285 11.50 -31.42 -25.29
N ILE A 286 12.45 -32.15 -25.86
CA ILE A 286 12.47 -33.61 -25.87
C ILE A 286 13.57 -34.10 -24.94
N LEU A 287 13.22 -34.90 -23.96
CA LEU A 287 14.16 -35.55 -23.05
C LEU A 287 13.72 -36.99 -22.78
N GLY A 288 14.68 -37.91 -22.79
CA GLY A 288 14.48 -39.29 -22.36
C GLY A 288 14.78 -39.45 -20.88
N ASP A 289 13.87 -40.11 -20.17
CA ASP A 289 13.98 -40.51 -18.77
C ASP A 289 14.45 -41.97 -18.64
N TYR A 290 14.35 -42.55 -17.43
CA TYR A 290 14.76 -43.93 -17.16
C TYR A 290 13.89 -44.97 -17.89
N ASP A 291 12.63 -44.68 -18.15
CA ASP A 291 11.65 -45.60 -18.75
C ASP A 291 11.54 -45.44 -20.27
N GLY A 292 11.97 -44.31 -20.84
CA GLY A 292 11.98 -44.09 -22.29
C GLY A 292 11.96 -42.61 -22.69
N ILE A 293 11.54 -42.33 -23.93
CA ILE A 293 11.09 -41.01 -24.38
C ILE A 293 9.56 -41.01 -24.33
#